data_AF-A0A917SLE7-F1
#
_entry.id   AF-A0A917SLE7-F1
#
_cell.length_a   1.000
_cell.length_b   1.000
_cell.length_c   1.000
_cell.angle_alpha   90.00
_cell.angle_beta   90.00
_cell.angle_gamma   90.00
#
_symmetry.space_group_name_H-M   'P 1'
#
loop_
_entity.id
_entity.type
_entity.pdbx_description
1 polymer ?
#
loop_
_entity_poly.entity_id
_entity_poly.type
_entity_poly.pdbx_seq_one_letter_code
_entity_poly.pdbx_strand_id
1 'polypeptide(L)' 'MTELDSTARAIVSEIALADPATRHVHLDKLHGVISKYALTGNGIPRQLRQLQEDLTNEAIEARFDNLPV' A
#
# COMPACT_ATOMS: atom_id res chain seq x y z
N MET A 1 17.97 -10.40 -6.96
CA MET A 1 16.95 -9.50 -6.36
C MET A 1 16.38 -8.69 -7.51
N THR A 2 15.08 -8.73 -7.76
CA THR A 2 14.51 -8.02 -8.92
C THR A 2 14.35 -6.52 -8.63
N GLU A 3 14.27 -5.69 -9.66
CA GLU A 3 13.94 -4.26 -9.53
C GLU A 3 12.57 -4.07 -8.85
N LEU A 4 11.64 -4.99 -9.11
CA LEU A 4 10.31 -5.00 -8.50
C LEU A 4 10.37 -5.27 -6.99
N ASP A 5 11.20 -6.21 -6.53
CA ASP A 5 11.41 -6.47 -5.09
C ASP A 5 12.02 -5.26 -4.37
N SER A 6 12.95 -4.57 -5.04
CA SER A 6 13.58 -3.37 -4.49
C SER A 6 12.58 -2.23 -4.36
N THR A 7 11.74 -2.05 -5.39
CA THR A 7 10.64 -1.08 -5.39
C THR A 7 9.61 -1.38 -4.31
N ALA A 8 9.24 -2.65 -4.14
CA ALA A 8 8.31 -3.09 -3.12
C ALA A 8 8.84 -2.80 -1.70
N ARG A 9 10.11 -3.10 -1.43
CA ARG A 9 10.75 -2.80 -0.15
C ARG A 9 10.81 -1.30 0.14
N ALA A 10 11.10 -0.49 -0.88
CA ALA A 10 11.13 0.96 -0.74
C ALA A 10 9.74 1.49 -0.34
N ILE A 11 8.68 1.07 -1.03
CA ILE A 11 7.31 1.49 -0.72
C ILE A 11 6.85 1.01 0.66
N VAL A 12 7.16 -0.23 1.04
CA VAL A 12 6.86 -0.72 2.40
C VAL A 12 7.57 0.12 3.45
N SER A 13 8.83 0.51 3.20
CA SER A 13 9.60 1.35 4.13
C SER A 13 9.04 2.77 4.19
N GLU A 14 8.67 3.36 3.05
CA GLU A 14 8.01 4.68 3.00
C GLU A 14 6.70 4.67 3.79
N ILE A 15 5.84 3.65 3.59
CA ILE A 15 4.57 3.51 4.31
C ILE A 15 4.79 3.30 5.81
N ALA A 16 5.81 2.54 6.19
CA ALA A 16 6.13 2.30 7.60
C ALA A 16 6.66 3.56 8.32
N LEU A 17 7.29 4.48 7.58
CA LEU A 17 7.78 5.76 8.10
C LEU A 17 6.74 6.89 8.01
N ALA A 18 5.69 6.72 7.21
CA ALA A 18 4.62 7.69 7.07
C ALA A 18 3.71 7.71 8.30
N ASP A 19 3.13 8.89 8.58
CA ASP A 19 2.18 9.05 9.68
C ASP A 19 0.93 8.18 9.44
N PRO A 20 0.45 7.42 10.42
CA PRO A 20 -0.76 6.59 10.28
C PRO A 20 -1.98 7.33 9.75
N ALA A 21 -2.14 8.62 10.05
CA ALA A 21 -3.26 9.42 9.57
C ALA A 21 -3.17 9.74 8.06
N THR A 22 -1.99 9.60 7.46
CA THR A 22 -1.76 10.00 6.05
C THR A 22 -1.20 8.89 5.18
N ARG A 23 -0.69 7.80 5.75
CA ARG A 23 -0.02 6.73 4.99
C ARG A 23 -0.93 6.07 3.94
N HIS A 24 -2.25 6.16 4.08
CA HIS A 24 -3.22 5.74 3.08
C HIS A 24 -3.06 6.45 1.72
N VAL A 25 -2.39 7.61 1.64
CA VAL A 25 -2.06 8.28 0.37
C VAL A 25 -1.12 7.46 -0.52
N HIS A 26 -0.39 6.50 0.06
CA HIS A 26 0.50 5.61 -0.69
C HIS A 26 -0.22 4.42 -1.34
N LEU A 27 -1.53 4.29 -1.15
CA LEU A 27 -2.32 3.16 -1.63
C LEU A 27 -2.27 3.03 -3.16
N ASP A 28 -2.30 4.13 -3.90
CA ASP A 28 -2.16 4.11 -5.37
C ASP A 28 -0.79 3.58 -5.81
N LYS A 29 0.27 3.98 -5.11
CA LYS A 29 1.64 3.53 -5.38
C LYS A 29 1.79 2.03 -5.06
N LEU A 30 1.19 1.57 -3.96
CA LEU A 30 1.16 0.16 -3.57
C LEU A 30 0.37 -0.69 -4.58
N HIS A 31 -0.80 -0.23 -5.03
CA HIS A 31 -1.58 -0.88 -6.10
C HIS A 31 -0.74 -1.09 -7.35
N GLY A 32 0.00 -0.06 -7.80
CA GLY A 32 0.87 -0.17 -8.97
C GLY A 32 1.93 -1.28 -8.85
N VAL A 33 2.52 -1.45 -7.67
CA VAL A 33 3.48 -2.54 -7.42
C VAL A 33 2.81 -3.91 -7.41
N ILE A 34 1.64 -4.02 -6.76
CA ILE A 34 0.88 -5.27 -6.70
C ILE A 34 0.45 -5.71 -8.10
N SER A 35 -0.02 -4.79 -8.95
CA SER A 35 -0.34 -5.06 -10.35
C SER A 35 0.89 -5.55 -11.13
N LYS A 36 2.07 -4.95 -10.90
CA LYS A 36 3.31 -5.44 -11.53
C LYS A 36 3.67 -6.86 -11.07
N TYR A 37 3.51 -7.20 -9.78
CA TYR A 37 3.69 -8.57 -9.31
C TYR A 37 2.72 -9.54 -9.98
N ALA A 38 1.44 -9.18 -10.10
CA ALA A 38 0.44 -9.99 -10.78
C ALA A 38 0.82 -10.26 -12.26
N LEU A 39 1.32 -9.23 -12.96
CA LEU A 39 1.77 -9.36 -14.36
C LEU A 39 3.02 -10.22 -14.53
N THR A 40 3.92 -10.25 -13.54
CA THR A 40 5.13 -11.09 -13.61
C THR A 40 4.87 -12.58 -13.34
N GLY A 41 3.66 -12.97 -12.91
CA GLY A 41 3.32 -14.36 -12.61
C GLY A 41 3.97 -14.93 -11.34
N ASN A 42 4.83 -14.16 -10.65
CA ASN A 42 5.51 -14.57 -9.42
C ASN A 42 4.61 -14.60 -8.18
N GLY A 43 3.32 -14.26 -8.34
CA GLY A 43 2.38 -14.11 -7.24
C GLY A 43 2.63 -12.84 -6.44
N ILE A 44 1.58 -12.36 -5.77
CA ILE A 44 1.67 -11.16 -4.94
C ILE A 44 2.14 -11.57 -3.53
N PRO A 45 3.25 -11.01 -3.01
CA PRO A 45 3.72 -11.25 -1.66
C PRO A 45 2.63 -10.96 -0.62
N ARG A 46 2.49 -11.85 0.38
CA ARG A 46 1.45 -11.74 1.42
C ARG A 46 1.51 -10.40 2.18
N GLN A 47 2.72 -9.92 2.46
CA GLN A 47 2.93 -8.65 3.15
C GLN A 47 2.34 -7.46 2.39
N LEU A 48 2.44 -7.45 1.05
CA LEU A 48 1.88 -6.37 0.23
C LEU A 48 0.35 -6.41 0.22
N ARG A 49 -0.25 -7.61 0.22
CA ARG A 49 -1.71 -7.75 0.33
C ARG A 49 -2.24 -7.26 1.66
N GLN A 50 -1.59 -7.66 2.76
CA GLN A 50 -1.99 -7.19 4.09
C GLN A 50 -1.91 -5.66 4.16
N LEU A 51 -0.80 -5.09 3.68
CA LEU A 51 -0.62 -3.64 3.68
C LEU A 51 -1.67 -2.91 2.83
N GLN A 52 -2.08 -3.51 1.72
CA GLN A 52 -3.15 -2.95 0.87
C GLN A 52 -4.49 -2.93 1.62
N GLU A 53 -4.84 -4.01 2.32
CA GLU A 53 -6.06 -4.10 3.12
C GLU A 53 -6.06 -3.07 4.26
N ASP A 54 -4.96 -2.97 5.00
CA ASP A 54 -4.79 -2.03 6.10
C ASP A 54 -4.97 -0.57 5.62
N LEU A 55 -4.25 -0.19 4.56
CA LEU A 55 -4.34 1.16 3.98
C LEU A 55 -5.72 1.44 3.37
N THR A 56 -6.41 0.42 2.86
CA THR A 56 -7.78 0.58 2.33
C THR A 56 -8.74 0.91 3.45
N ASN A 57 -8.64 0.21 4.58
CA ASN A 57 -9.46 0.49 5.76
C ASN A 57 -9.18 1.89 6.29
N GLU A 58 -7.91 2.29 6.41
CA GLU A 58 -7.54 3.65 6.83
C GLU A 58 -8.08 4.73 5.90
N ALA A 59 -8.02 4.52 4.57
CA ALA A 59 -8.58 5.46 3.61
C ALA A 59 -10.11 5.59 3.76
N ILE A 60 -10.78 4.50 4.09
CA ILE A 60 -12.23 4.49 4.34
C ILE A 60 -12.53 5.27 5.63
N GLU A 61 -11.83 4.97 6.73
CA GLU A 61 -11.99 5.66 8.02
C GLU A 61 -11.71 7.17 7.89
N ALA A 62 -10.62 7.55 7.23
CA ALA A 62 -10.26 8.95 7.00
C ALA A 62 -11.33 9.73 6.21
N ARG A 63 -12.11 9.06 5.34
CA ARG A 63 -13.22 9.69 4.62
C ARG A 63 -14.44 9.93 5.52
N PHE A 64 -14.64 9.11 6.54
CA PHE A 64 -15.75 9.26 7.48
C PHE A 64 -15.44 10.23 8.63
N ASP A 65 -14.20 10.28 9.10
CA ASP A 65 -13.75 11.26 10.11
C ASP A 65 -13.90 12.72 9.65
N ASN A 66 -13.92 12.96 8.34
CA ASN A 66 -14.07 14.29 7.75
C ASN A 66 -15.53 14.67 7.44
N LEU A 67 -16.52 13.87 7.82
CA LEU A 67 -17.93 14.25 7.65
C LEU A 67 -18.37 15.11 8.84
N PRO A 68 -18.71 16.40 8.65
CA PRO A 68 -19.32 17.18 9.71
C PRO A 68 -20.69 16.60 10.02
N VAL A 69 -20.94 16.30 11.31
CA VAL A 69 -22.30 16.05 11.80
C VAL A 69 -23.14 17.31 11.75
#